data_AF-A0A832T061-F1
#
_entry.id   AF-A0A832T061-F1
#
_cell.length_a   1.000
_cell.length_b   1.000
_cell.length_c   1.000
_cell.angle_alpha   90.00
_cell.angle_beta   90.00
_cell.angle_gamma   90.00
#
_symmetry.space_group_name_H-M   'P 1'
#
loop_
_entity.id
_entity.type
_entity.pdbx_description
1 polymer ?
#
loop_
_entity_poly.entity_id
_entity_poly.type
_entity_poly.pdbx_seq_one_letter_code
_entity_poly.pdbx_strand_id
1 'polypeptide(L)' 'MELDLLLKRLDIVRRRREALLLEEARLARMIRQKRIKNVSLLRVIRREKELVTREEAKIVRFIKQAGA' A
#
# COMPACT_ATOMS: atom_id res chain seq x y z
N MET A 1 -10.56 -4.56 -23.10
CA MET A 1 -9.91 -5.68 -22.39
C MET A 1 -8.78 -5.21 -21.46
N GLU A 2 -7.91 -4.30 -21.89
CA GLU A 2 -6.81 -3.77 -21.06
C GLU A 2 -7.27 -2.92 -19.86
N LEU A 3 -8.31 -2.10 -20.03
CA LEU A 3 -8.83 -1.23 -18.95
C LEU A 3 -9.41 -2.04 -17.78
N ASP A 4 -10.21 -3.08 -18.05
CA ASP A 4 -10.75 -3.96 -17.01
C ASP A 4 -9.66 -4.68 -16.22
N LEU A 5 -8.57 -5.07 -16.88
CA LEU A 5 -7.43 -5.69 -16.21
C LEU A 5 -6.72 -4.70 -15.29
N LEU A 6 -6.58 -3.44 -15.72
CA LEU A 6 -6.03 -2.36 -14.90
C LEU A 6 -6.92 -2.01 -13.71
N LEU A 7 -8.23 -2.01 -13.87
CA LEU A 7 -9.19 -1.80 -12.78
C LEU A 7 -9.10 -2.92 -11.75
N LYS A 8 -9.05 -4.19 -12.19
CA LYS A 8 -8.83 -5.34 -11.28
C LYS A 8 -7.49 -5.23 -10.55
N ARG A 9 -6.43 -4.83 -11.24
CA ARG A 9 -5.11 -4.60 -10.61
C ARG A 9 -5.17 -3.46 -9.60
N LEU A 10 -5.87 -2.38 -9.90
CA LEU A 10 -6.05 -1.25 -8.99
C LEU A 10 -6.72 -1.70 -7.68
N ASP A 11 -7.75 -2.54 -7.75
CA ASP A 11 -8.43 -3.06 -6.56
C ASP A 11 -7.50 -3.92 -5.70
N ILE A 12 -6.68 -4.78 -6.31
CA ILE A 12 -5.69 -5.58 -5.59
C ILE A 12 -4.67 -4.66 -4.90
N VAL A 13 -4.15 -3.66 -5.61
CA VAL A 13 -3.18 -2.70 -5.08
C VAL A 13 -3.77 -1.89 -3.91
N ARG A 14 -5.04 -1.47 -4.02
CA ARG A 14 -5.76 -0.78 -2.94
C ARG A 14 -5.90 -1.64 -1.68
N ARG A 15 -6.35 -2.89 -1.83
CA ARG A 15 -6.45 -3.84 -0.71
C ARG A 15 -5.10 -4.08 -0.05
N ARG A 16 -4.03 -4.21 -0.85
CA ARG A 16 -2.67 -4.36 -0.33
C ARG A 16 -2.22 -3.12 0.44
N ARG A 17 -2.50 -1.91 -0.07
CA ARG A 17 -2.18 -0.64 0.60
C ARG A 17 -2.89 -0.55 1.96
N GLU A 18 -4.16 -0.90 2.02
CA GLU A 18 -4.96 -0.91 3.26
C GLU A 18 -4.40 -1.89 4.28
N ALA A 19 -4.07 -3.12 3.86
CA ALA A 19 -3.46 -4.12 4.75
C ALA A 19 -2.13 -3.61 5.36
N LEU A 20 -1.27 -2.99 4.54
CA LEU A 20 -0.01 -2.41 5.01
C LEU A 20 -0.22 -1.23 5.97
N LEU A 21 -1.27 -0.43 5.75
CA LEU A 21 -1.61 0.69 6.64
C LEU A 21 -2.08 0.20 8.01
N LEU A 22 -2.93 -0.83 8.04
CA LEU A 22 -3.39 -1.46 9.28
C LEU A 22 -2.22 -2.11 10.05
N GLU A 23 -1.34 -2.80 9.33
CA GLU A 23 -0.16 -3.43 9.92
C GLU A 23 0.83 -2.40 10.46
N GLU A 24 1.08 -1.30 9.74
CA GLU A 24 1.90 -0.20 10.24
C GLU A 24 1.30 0.38 11.54
N ALA A 25 -0.01 0.63 11.55
CA ALA A 25 -0.69 1.16 12.73
C ALA A 25 -0.61 0.19 13.92
N ARG A 26 -0.76 -1.12 13.67
CA ARG A 26 -0.63 -2.18 14.68
C ARG A 26 0.78 -2.19 15.26
N LEU A 27 1.81 -2.21 14.42
CA LEU A 27 3.21 -2.20 14.86
C LEU A 27 3.58 -0.92 15.61
N ALA A 28 3.13 0.24 15.12
CA ALA A 28 3.35 1.52 15.80
C ALA A 28 2.73 1.53 17.21
N ARG A 29 1.51 0.98 17.37
CA ARG A 29 0.88 0.81 18.70
C ARG A 29 1.70 -0.11 19.59
N MET A 30 2.14 -1.27 19.09
CA MET A 30 2.92 -2.23 19.88
C MET A 30 4.27 -1.65 20.32
N ILE A 31 4.94 -0.89 19.46
CA ILE A 31 6.19 -0.19 19.77
C ILE A 31 5.94 0.87 20.85
N ARG A 32 4.88 1.68 20.72
CA ARG A 32 4.50 2.69 21.73
C ARG A 32 4.20 2.06 23.08
N GLN A 33 3.55 0.89 23.09
CA GLN A 33 3.28 0.09 24.29
C GLN A 33 4.53 -0.66 24.82
N LYS A 34 5.71 -0.47 24.20
CA LYS A 34 6.97 -1.15 24.54
C LYS A 34 6.89 -2.69 24.46
N ARG A 35 5.90 -3.23 23.73
CA ARG A 35 5.70 -4.68 23.53
C ARG A 35 6.65 -5.27 22.48
N ILE A 36 7.18 -4.43 21.59
CA ILE A 36 8.17 -4.82 20.59
C ILE A 36 9.35 -3.86 20.69
N LYS A 37 10.56 -4.39 20.80
CA LYS A 37 11.81 -3.60 20.77
C LYS A 37 12.36 -3.42 19.36
N ASN A 38 12.05 -4.34 18.46
CA ASN A 38 12.55 -4.32 17.09
C ASN A 38 11.68 -3.46 16.16
N VAL A 39 12.20 -2.31 15.76
CA VAL A 39 11.55 -1.35 14.85
C VAL A 39 11.86 -1.59 13.37
N SER A 40 12.70 -2.58 13.05
CA SER A 40 13.10 -2.86 11.66
C SER A 40 11.90 -3.26 10.80
N LEU A 41 10.98 -4.04 11.36
CA LEU A 41 9.76 -4.46 10.67
C LEU A 41 8.89 -3.26 10.29
N LEU A 42 8.75 -2.27 11.16
CA LEU A 42 8.02 -1.03 10.85
C LEU A 42 8.65 -0.28 9.66
N ARG A 43 9.98 -0.27 9.57
CA ARG A 43 10.70 0.34 8.44
C ARG A 43 10.44 -0.41 7.13
N VAL A 44 10.41 -1.75 7.16
CA VAL A 44 10.07 -2.58 6.00
C VAL A 44 8.64 -2.31 5.53
N ILE A 45 7.66 -2.32 6.45
CA ILE A 45 6.25 -2.07 6.13
C ILE A 45 6.06 -0.66 5.55
N ARG A 46 6.75 0.36 6.08
CA ARG A 46 6.73 1.72 5.52
C ARG A 46 7.22 1.76 4.08
N ARG A 47 8.34 1.08 3.79
CA ARG A 47 8.91 1.01 2.44
C ARG A 47 7.98 0.29 1.47
N GLU A 48 7.44 -0.86 1.88
CA GLU A 48 6.42 -1.60 1.11
C GLU A 48 5.22 -0.71 0.79
N LYS A 49 4.67 -0.02 1.79
CA LYS A 49 3.51 0.87 1.64
C LYS A 49 3.77 1.98 0.61
N GLU A 50 4.96 2.57 0.65
CA GLU A 50 5.35 3.61 -0.31
C GLU A 50 5.44 3.07 -1.75
N LEU A 51 6.01 1.88 -1.93
CA LEU A 51 6.08 1.22 -3.24
C LEU A 51 4.67 0.94 -3.79
N VAL A 52 3.78 0.40 -2.96
CA VAL A 52 2.39 0.11 -3.34
C VAL A 52 1.63 1.40 -3.68
N THR A 53 1.87 2.48 -2.93
CA THR A 53 1.26 3.80 -3.20
C THR A 53 1.74 4.36 -4.55
N ARG A 54 3.03 4.20 -4.86
CA ARG A 54 3.58 4.61 -6.16
C ARG A 54 3.01 3.78 -7.31
N GLU A 55 2.80 2.48 -7.12
CA GLU A 55 2.11 1.62 -8.08
C GLU A 55 0.66 2.06 -8.30
N GLU A 56 -0.09 2.30 -7.23
CA GLU A 56 -1.46 2.82 -7.30
C GLU A 56 -1.53 4.11 -8.12
N ALA A 57 -0.64 5.06 -7.82
CA ALA A 57 -0.57 6.34 -8.52
C ALA A 57 -0.25 6.18 -10.02
N LYS A 58 0.59 5.20 -10.40
CA LYS A 58 0.87 4.90 -11.81
C LYS A 58 -0.37 4.37 -12.52
N ILE A 59 -1.08 3.41 -11.90
CA ILE A 59 -2.29 2.82 -12.48
C ILE A 59 -3.38 3.89 -12.63
N VAL A 60 -3.61 4.70 -11.61
CA VAL A 60 -4.60 5.80 -11.65
C VAL A 60 -4.27 6.80 -12.75
N ARG A 61 -2.99 7.20 -12.91
CA ARG A 61 -2.59 8.11 -14.00
C ARG A 61 -2.88 7.51 -15.37
N PHE A 62 -2.55 6.24 -15.58
CA PHE A 62 -2.79 5.56 -16.84
C PHE A 62 -4.30 5.46 -17.15
N ILE A 63 -5.12 5.07 -16.17
CA ILE A 63 -6.58 5.02 -16.32
C ILE A 63 -7.14 6.40 -16.68
N LYS A 64 -6.67 7.47 -16.02
CA LYS A 64 -7.09 8.84 -16.33
C LYS A 64 -6.72 9.26 -17.76
N GLN A 65 -5.55 8.85 -18.25
CA GLN A 65 -5.11 9.13 -19.62
C GLN A 65 -5.87 8.31 -20.65
N ALA A 66 -6.24 7.06 -20.33
CA ALA A 66 -6.99 6.20 -21.23
C ALA A 66 -8.49 6.56 -21.33
N GLY A 67 -9.02 7.30 -20.35
CA GLY A 67 -10.39 7.81 -20.34
C GLY A 67 -10.53 9.28 -20.78
N ALA A 68 -9.44 9.92 -21.22
CA ALA A 68 -9.42 11.27 -21.82
C ALA A 68 -9.32 11.15 -23.34
#